data_AF-A0A699YEZ9-F1
#
_entry.id   AF-A0A699YEZ9-F1
#
_cell.length_a   1.000
_cell.length_b   1.000
_cell.length_c   1.000
_cell.angle_alpha   90.00
_cell.angle_beta   90.00
_cell.angle_gamma   90.00
#
_symmetry.space_group_name_H-M   'P 1'
#
loop_
_entity.id
_entity.type
_entity.pdbx_description
1 polymer ?
#
loop_
_entity_poly.entity_id
_entity_poly.type
_entity_poly.pdbx_seq_one_letter_code
_entity_poly.pdbx_strand_id
1 'polypeptide(L)'
;MLCNGVTVVRLQLKYVRGVDISEAEVKEAARRWREHEPRAQEAARRHKVDQLYADFQVEEHLGEAEFDGEGPYDVVTCMFAMHYFYDMESRLRMFLRNVSQNLKPGE
;
A
#
# COMPACT_ATOMS: atom_id res chain seq x y z
N MET A 1 -7.81 17.77 -32.67
CA MET A 1 -9.13 17.34 -32.17
C MET A 1 -8.98 17.13 -30.68
N LEU A 2 -9.61 17.99 -29.88
CA LEU A 2 -9.44 18.12 -28.43
C LEU A 2 -10.30 17.06 -27.70
N CYS A 3 -9.67 16.15 -26.96
CA CYS A 3 -10.36 15.40 -25.90
C CYS A 3 -10.15 16.16 -24.58
N ASN A 4 -11.06 17.07 -24.29
CA ASN A 4 -11.16 17.80 -23.03
C ASN A 4 -11.77 16.88 -21.95
N GLY A 5 -11.17 16.80 -20.76
CA GLY A 5 -11.94 16.56 -19.53
C GLY A 5 -11.56 15.38 -18.64
N VAL A 6 -10.52 14.58 -18.92
CA VAL A 6 -10.00 13.65 -17.89
C VAL A 6 -8.87 14.34 -17.15
N THR A 7 -9.19 14.89 -15.97
CA THR A 7 -8.15 15.24 -14.99
C THR A 7 -7.48 13.93 -14.59
N VAL A 8 -6.31 13.64 -15.17
CA VAL A 8 -5.46 12.57 -14.66
C VAL A 8 -4.99 13.03 -13.28
N VAL A 9 -5.65 12.54 -12.23
CA VAL A 9 -5.18 12.72 -10.86
C VAL A 9 -3.84 11.99 -10.76
N ARG A 10 -2.75 12.76 -10.80
CA ARG A 10 -1.42 12.23 -10.58
C ARG A 10 -1.17 12.23 -9.08
N LEU A 11 -1.25 11.05 -8.49
CA LEU A 11 -1.00 10.84 -7.06
C LEU A 11 0.42 11.30 -6.71
N GLN A 12 0.52 12.23 -5.76
CA GLN A 12 1.78 12.68 -5.17
C GLN A 12 2.11 11.79 -3.98
N LEU A 13 2.44 10.53 -4.25
CA LEU A 13 2.81 9.57 -3.21
C LEU A 13 4.16 9.96 -2.61
N LYS A 14 4.20 10.13 -1.29
CA LYS A 14 5.44 10.39 -0.53
C LYS A 14 5.98 9.14 0.14
N TYR A 15 5.10 8.18 0.40
CA TYR A 15 5.42 6.99 1.16
C TYR A 15 4.51 5.83 0.74
N VAL A 16 5.08 4.62 0.68
CA VAL A 16 4.36 3.38 0.41
C VAL A 16 4.88 2.31 1.38
N ARG A 17 3.98 1.73 2.18
CA ARG A 17 4.27 0.49 2.91
C ARG A 17 3.66 -0.69 2.16
N GLY A 18 4.49 -1.66 1.79
CA GLY A 18 4.02 -2.95 1.28
C GLY A 18 3.89 -3.95 2.43
N VAL A 19 2.73 -4.59 2.55
CA VAL A 19 2.50 -5.65 3.54
C VAL A 19 2.09 -6.91 2.80
N ASP A 20 2.74 -8.03 3.11
CA ASP A 20 2.37 -9.34 2.58
C ASP A 20 2.57 -10.40 3.68
N ILE A 21 1.82 -11.50 3.59
CA ILE A 21 1.97 -12.64 4.49
C ILE A 21 3.25 -13.45 4.17
N SER A 22 3.75 -13.34 2.94
CA SER A 22 4.90 -14.11 2.44
C SER A 22 6.21 -13.35 2.61
N GLU A 23 7.10 -13.87 3.44
CA GLU A 23 8.46 -13.33 3.59
C GLU A 23 9.23 -13.28 2.27
N ALA A 24 9.02 -14.25 1.37
CA ALA A 24 9.66 -14.29 0.06
C ALA A 24 9.20 -13.12 -0.82
N GLU A 25 7.89 -12.81 -0.82
CA GLU A 25 7.35 -11.71 -1.62
C GLU A 25 7.77 -10.34 -1.06
N VAL A 26 7.83 -10.18 0.26
CA VAL A 26 8.39 -8.98 0.91
C VAL A 26 9.85 -8.76 0.53
N LYS A 27 10.67 -9.82 0.57
CA LYS A 27 12.09 -9.76 0.17
C LYS A 27 12.24 -9.38 -1.30
N GLU A 28 11.42 -9.95 -2.17
CA GLU A 28 11.41 -9.67 -3.61
C GLU A 28 10.96 -8.24 -3.90
N ALA A 29 9.90 -7.76 -3.25
CA ALA A 29 9.42 -6.38 -3.37
C ALA A 29 10.49 -5.37 -2.92
N ALA A 30 11.15 -5.63 -1.79
CA ALA A 30 12.26 -4.80 -1.31
C ALA A 30 13.46 -4.82 -2.28
N ARG A 31 13.79 -5.96 -2.89
CA ARG A 31 14.83 -6.06 -3.92
C ARG A 31 14.48 -5.20 -5.14
N ARG A 32 13.26 -5.34 -5.67
CA ARG A 32 12.78 -4.56 -6.82
C ARG A 32 12.74 -3.07 -6.53
N TRP A 33 12.35 -2.68 -5.32
CA TRP A 33 12.42 -1.29 -4.91
C TRP A 33 13.85 -0.76 -5.00
N ARG A 34 14.83 -1.45 -4.41
CA ARG A 34 16.25 -1.02 -4.47
C ARG A 34 16.76 -0.88 -5.91
N GLU A 35 16.34 -1.77 -6.81
CA GLU A 35 16.75 -1.74 -8.23
C GLU A 35 16.08 -0.60 -9.02
N HIS A 36 14.84 -0.23 -8.66
CA HIS A 36 14.05 0.76 -9.38
C HIS A 36 13.93 2.11 -8.67
N GLU A 37 14.44 2.23 -7.45
CA GLU A 37 14.33 3.43 -6.63
C GLU A 37 14.81 4.68 -7.38
N PRO A 38 15.98 4.73 -8.05
CA PRO A 38 16.41 5.93 -8.76
C PRO A 38 15.39 6.43 -9.79
N ARG A 39 14.76 5.49 -10.52
CA ARG A 39 13.72 5.78 -11.51
C ARG A 39 12.42 6.22 -10.84
N ALA A 40 12.04 5.59 -9.73
CA ALA A 40 10.87 5.97 -8.95
C ALA A 40 11.03 7.38 -8.36
N GLN A 41 12.21 7.72 -7.82
CA GLN A 41 12.54 9.06 -7.33
C GLN A 41 12.46 10.11 -8.46
N GLU A 42 12.96 9.80 -9.65
CA GLU A 42 12.85 10.70 -10.79
C GLU A 42 11.38 10.95 -11.18
N ALA A 43 10.56 9.89 -11.20
CA ALA A 43 9.13 10.00 -11.45
C ALA A 43 8.41 10.83 -10.38
N ALA A 44 8.74 10.63 -9.11
CA ALA A 44 8.19 11.38 -7.98
C ALA A 44 8.51 12.89 -8.08
N ARG A 45 9.76 13.25 -8.42
CA ARG A 45 10.18 14.65 -8.61
C ARG A 45 9.44 15.35 -9.74
N ARG A 46 9.13 14.65 -10.84
CA ARG A 46 8.26 15.19 -11.92
C ARG A 46 6.84 15.52 -11.42
N HIS A 47 6.46 14.99 -10.25
CA HIS A 47 5.19 15.23 -9.58
C HIS A 47 5.33 16.07 -8.30
N LYS A 48 6.43 16.83 -8.15
CA LYS A 48 6.68 17.72 -7.00
C LYS A 48 6.75 16.99 -5.66
N VAL A 49 7.16 15.73 -5.68
CA VAL A 49 7.54 14.98 -4.48
C VAL A 49 9.06 14.92 -4.44
N ASP A 50 9.65 15.56 -3.43
CA ASP A 50 11.11 15.68 -3.31
C ASP A 50 11.78 14.31 -3.05
N GLN A 51 11.11 13.48 -2.25
CA GLN A 51 11.58 12.16 -1.85
C GLN A 51 10.38 11.22 -1.69
N LEU A 52 10.45 10.06 -2.35
CA LEU A 52 9.53 8.95 -2.18
C LEU A 52 10.19 7.91 -1.27
N TYR A 53 9.48 7.43 -0.26
CA TYR A 53 9.94 6.36 0.61
C TYR A 53 9.13 5.09 0.36
N ALA A 54 9.77 3.94 0.48
CA ALA A 54 9.08 2.66 0.51
C ALA A 54 9.75 1.70 1.48
N ASP A 55 8.94 0.96 2.22
CA ASP A 55 9.36 -0.13 3.08
C ASP A 55 8.36 -1.28 2.99
N PHE A 56 8.78 -2.45 3.46
CA PHE A 56 8.04 -3.69 3.25
C PHE A 56 8.08 -4.53 4.53
N GLN A 57 6.92 -5.03 4.94
CA GLN A 57 6.72 -5.75 6.20
C GLN A 57 6.02 -7.08 5.94
N VAL A 58 6.49 -8.13 6.62
CA VAL A 58 5.78 -9.40 6.70
C VAL A 58 4.74 -9.30 7.81
N GLU A 59 3.50 -9.68 7.53
CA GLU A 59 2.45 -9.80 8.53
C GLU A 59 1.63 -11.06 8.26
N GLU A 60 1.95 -12.14 8.96
CA GLU A 60 1.32 -13.46 8.76
C GLU A 60 -0.12 -13.52 9.29
N HIS A 61 -0.49 -12.62 10.21
CA HIS A 61 -1.75 -12.66 10.94
C HIS A 61 -2.71 -11.52 10.60
N LEU A 62 -2.61 -10.97 9.38
CA LEU A 62 -3.40 -9.79 8.97
C LEU A 62 -4.93 -9.97 9.06
N GLY A 63 -5.41 -11.23 9.03
CA GLY A 63 -6.81 -11.59 9.24
C GLY A 63 -7.11 -12.20 10.61
N GLU A 64 -6.14 -12.34 11.49
CA GLU A 64 -6.29 -13.10 12.75
C GLU A 64 -6.02 -12.24 13.98
N ALA A 65 -5.15 -11.24 13.87
CA ALA A 65 -4.74 -10.36 14.95
C ALA A 65 -4.80 -8.88 14.52
N GLU A 66 -4.74 -7.99 15.50
CA GLU A 66 -4.61 -6.56 15.24
C GLU A 66 -3.24 -6.27 14.60
N PHE A 67 -3.24 -5.42 13.59
CA PHE A 67 -2.03 -4.97 12.90
C PHE A 67 -1.84 -3.48 13.06
N ASP A 68 -0.78 -3.08 13.77
CA ASP A 68 -0.31 -1.69 13.80
C ASP A 68 0.63 -1.48 12.60
N GLY A 69 0.09 -0.86 11.55
CA GLY A 69 0.83 -0.54 10.35
C GLY A 69 1.63 0.75 10.49
N GLU A 70 1.82 1.30 11.71
CA GLU A 70 2.43 2.60 11.98
C GLU A 70 1.80 3.76 11.18
N GLY A 71 0.49 3.64 10.92
CA GLY A 71 -0.30 4.64 10.20
C GLY A 71 -0.45 5.97 10.96
N PRO A 72 -1.31 6.89 10.49
CA PRO A 72 -2.38 6.64 9.52
C PRO A 72 -2.03 6.96 8.06
N TYR A 73 -2.52 6.13 7.14
CA TYR A 73 -2.38 6.24 5.69
C TYR A 73 -3.54 7.02 5.05
N ASP A 74 -3.25 7.73 3.96
CA ASP A 74 -4.29 8.39 3.14
C ASP A 74 -5.08 7.37 2.31
N VAL A 75 -4.46 6.26 1.90
CA VAL A 75 -5.09 5.24 1.05
C VAL A 75 -4.54 3.87 1.42
N VAL A 76 -5.41 2.87 1.49
CA VAL A 76 -5.05 1.46 1.52
C VAL A 76 -5.48 0.79 0.23
N THR A 77 -4.59 0.02 -0.38
CA THR A 77 -4.90 -0.77 -1.58
C THR A 77 -4.72 -2.25 -1.30
N CYS A 78 -5.71 -3.07 -1.67
CA CYS A 78 -5.65 -4.53 -1.55
C CYS A 78 -5.91 -5.15 -2.93
N MET A 79 -4.85 -5.30 -3.72
CA MET A 79 -4.96 -5.77 -5.10
C MET A 79 -4.90 -7.29 -5.13
N PHE A 80 -6.00 -7.92 -5.59
CA PHE A 80 -6.10 -9.38 -5.77
C PHE A 80 -5.82 -10.23 -4.52
N ALA A 81 -5.93 -9.69 -3.30
CA ALA A 81 -5.65 -10.44 -2.07
C ALA A 81 -6.86 -10.59 -1.13
N MET A 82 -7.89 -9.77 -1.28
CA MET A 82 -9.03 -9.74 -0.34
C MET A 82 -9.77 -11.09 -0.23
N HIS A 83 -9.78 -11.89 -1.30
CA HIS A 83 -10.46 -13.18 -1.33
C HIS A 83 -9.81 -14.24 -0.43
N TYR A 84 -8.56 -14.05 0.01
CA TYR A 84 -7.91 -14.95 0.98
C TYR A 84 -8.53 -14.88 2.37
N PHE A 85 -9.28 -13.82 2.69
CA PHE A 85 -9.94 -13.64 3.99
C PHE A 85 -11.40 -14.10 4.02
N TYR A 86 -11.92 -14.66 2.92
CA TYR A 86 -13.34 -15.02 2.78
C TYR A 86 -13.69 -16.42 3.30
N ASP A 87 -12.71 -17.13 3.86
CA ASP A 87 -12.91 -18.47 4.40
C ASP A 87 -13.66 -18.46 5.75
N MET A 88 -13.50 -17.40 6.55
CA MET A 88 -14.22 -17.17 7.79
C MET A 88 -14.60 -15.68 7.92
N GLU A 89 -15.85 -15.41 8.32
CA GLU A 89 -16.34 -14.04 8.51
C GLU A 89 -15.48 -13.26 9.54
N SER A 90 -15.01 -13.93 10.59
CA SER A 90 -14.11 -13.33 11.58
C SER A 90 -12.80 -12.84 10.97
N ARG A 91 -12.23 -13.58 10.00
CA ARG A 91 -11.00 -13.22 9.31
C ARG A 91 -11.17 -11.98 8.45
N LEU A 92 -12.25 -11.93 7.67
CA LEU A 92 -12.60 -10.75 6.89
C LEU A 92 -12.85 -9.53 7.78
N ARG A 93 -13.58 -9.70 8.90
CA ARG A 93 -13.84 -8.59 9.84
C ARG A 93 -12.56 -8.06 10.46
N MET A 94 -11.64 -8.94 10.88
CA MET A 94 -10.35 -8.54 11.42
C MET A 94 -9.51 -7.80 10.37
N PHE A 95 -9.42 -8.33 9.15
CA PHE A 95 -8.72 -7.68 8.05
C PHE A 95 -9.28 -6.26 7.77
N LEU A 96 -10.60 -6.13 7.65
CA LEU A 96 -11.24 -4.82 7.43
C LEU A 96 -11.04 -3.87 8.62
N ARG A 97 -10.98 -4.39 9.85
CA ARG A 97 -10.62 -3.58 11.02
C ARG A 97 -9.20 -3.06 10.93
N ASN A 98 -8.24 -3.91 10.58
CA ASN A 98 -6.85 -3.55 10.35
C ASN A 98 -6.70 -2.49 9.25
N VAL A 99 -7.50 -2.57 8.17
CA VAL A 99 -7.57 -1.50 7.16
C VAL A 99 -8.09 -0.20 7.77
N SER A 100 -9.26 -0.24 8.42
CA SER A 100 -9.92 0.95 8.94
C SER A 100 -9.13 1.70 10.01
N GLN A 101 -8.44 0.99 10.91
CA GLN A 101 -7.69 1.63 12.00
C GLN A 101 -6.40 2.30 11.52
N ASN A 102 -5.88 1.86 10.37
CA ASN A 102 -4.67 2.42 9.77
C ASN A 102 -4.98 3.50 8.72
N LEU A 103 -6.25 3.81 8.43
CA LEU A 103 -6.65 4.92 7.57
C LEU A 103 -6.80 6.22 8.37
N LYS A 104 -6.53 7.35 7.72
CA LYS A 104 -6.84 8.68 8.30
C LYS A 104 -8.36 8.83 8.45
N PRO A 105 -8.83 9.60 9.46
CA PRO A 105 -10.26 9.89 9.58
C PRO A 105 -10.82 10.51 8.29
N GLY A 106 -11.82 9.86 7.71
CA GLY A 106 -12.49 10.32 6.47
C GLY A 106 -12.02 9.62 5.20
N GLU A 107 -10.99 8.77 5.27
CA GLU A 107 -10.54 7.87 4.20
C GLU A 107 -11.11 6.45 4.36
#